data_AF-A0A1N7QR98-F1
#
_entry.id   AF-A0A1N7QR98-F1
#
_cell.length_a   1.000
_cell.length_b   1.000
_cell.length_c   1.000
_cell.angle_alpha   90.00
_cell.angle_beta   90.00
_cell.angle_gamma   90.00
#
_symmetry.space_group_name_H-M   'P 1'
#
loop_
_entity.id
_entity.type
_entity.pdbx_description
1 polymer ?
#
loop_
_entity_poly.entity_id
_entity_poly.type
_entity_poly.pdbx_seq_one_letter_code
_entity_poly.pdbx_strand_id
1 'polypeptide(L)' 'MTLRPHVWIILGIGAALTVVVWANWRFVDLAMRSQPGCVAEQPGQPAAKPGC' A
#
# COMPACT_ATOMS: atom_id res chain seq x y z
N MET A 1 -32.16 -15.32 8.33
CA MET A 1 -31.38 -14.33 9.11
C MET A 1 -30.99 -13.20 8.18
N THR A 2 -31.61 -12.03 8.30
CA THR A 2 -31.23 -10.83 7.54
C THR A 2 -30.13 -10.10 8.32
N LEU A 3 -28.97 -9.94 7.70
CA LEU A 3 -27.86 -9.18 8.29
C LEU A 3 -28.25 -7.71 8.46
N ARG A 4 -27.78 -7.10 9.56
CA ARG A 4 -28.02 -5.67 9.82
C ARG A 4 -27.48 -4.82 8.66
N PRO A 5 -28.15 -3.72 8.28
CA PRO A 5 -27.75 -2.87 7.16
C PRO A 5 -26.28 -2.39 7.23
N HIS A 6 -25.79 -2.11 8.44
CA HIS A 6 -24.40 -1.68 8.63
C HIS A 6 -23.38 -2.74 8.25
N VAL A 7 -23.70 -4.03 8.42
CA VAL A 7 -22.82 -5.13 8.02
C VAL A 7 -22.68 -5.17 6.50
N TRP A 8 -23.77 -4.94 5.76
CA TRP A 8 -23.73 -4.84 4.31
C TRP A 8 -22.90 -3.67 3.81
N ILE A 9 -22.98 -2.52 4.48
CA ILE A 9 -22.17 -1.34 4.15
C ILE A 9 -20.68 -1.65 4.35
N ILE A 10 -20.32 -2.24 5.50
CA ILE A 10 -18.91 -2.61 5.78
C ILE A 10 -18.40 -3.61 4.74
N LEU A 11 -19.21 -4.63 4.39
CA LEU A 11 -18.86 -5.59 3.35
C LEU A 11 -18.67 -4.93 1.99
N GLY A 12 -19.56 -4.00 1.62
CA GLY A 12 -19.46 -3.25 0.38
C GLY A 12 -18.18 -2.41 0.30
N ILE A 13 -17.85 -1.70 1.39
CA ILE A 13 -16.60 -0.92 1.50
C ILE A 13 -15.39 -1.84 1.41
N GLY A 14 -15.39 -2.97 2.13
CA GLY A 14 -14.29 -3.94 2.12
C GLY A 14 -14.07 -4.55 0.73
N ALA A 15 -15.15 -4.91 0.03
CA ALA A 15 -15.09 -5.41 -1.34
C ALA A 15 -14.52 -4.36 -2.30
N ALA A 16 -14.99 -3.12 -2.21
CA ALA A 16 -14.48 -2.02 -3.04
C ALA A 16 -12.99 -1.76 -2.80
N LEU A 17 -12.56 -1.69 -1.53
CA LEU A 17 -11.15 -1.53 -1.17
C LEU A 17 -10.29 -2.68 -1.72
N THR A 18 -10.78 -3.92 -1.62
CA THR A 18 -10.06 -5.09 -2.13
C THR A 18 -9.84 -5.00 -3.64
N VAL A 19 -10.87 -4.61 -4.40
CA VAL A 19 -10.76 -4.41 -5.85
C VAL A 19 -9.75 -3.31 -6.18
N VAL A 20 -9.80 -2.17 -5.47
CA VAL A 20 -8.86 -1.06 -5.68
C VAL A 20 -7.43 -1.50 -5.39
N VAL A 21 -7.19 -2.13 -4.25
CA VAL A 21 -5.84 -2.61 -3.88
C VAL A 21 -5.32 -3.62 -4.90
N TRP A 22 -6.16 -4.56 -5.33
CA TRP A 22 -5.77 -5.57 -6.30
C TRP A 22 -5.48 -4.98 -7.68
N ALA A 23 -6.33 -4.05 -8.17
CA ALA A 23 -6.09 -3.34 -9.43
C ALA A 23 -4.79 -2.51 -9.40
N ASN A 24 -4.36 -2.08 -8.20
CA ASN A 24 -3.16 -1.27 -7.99
C ASN A 24 -2.01 -2.07 -7.36
N TRP A 25 -2.03 -3.41 -7.47
CA TRP A 25 -1.08 -4.29 -6.76
C TRP A 25 0.39 -3.98 -7.07
N ARG A 26 0.70 -3.54 -8.29
CA ARG A 26 2.05 -3.09 -8.67
C ARG A 26 2.58 -1.98 -7.76
N PHE A 27 1.74 -1.01 -7.38
CA PHE A 27 2.15 0.07 -6.49
C PHE A 27 2.35 -0.41 -5.06
N VAL A 28 1.55 -1.40 -4.63
CA VAL A 28 1.71 -2.05 -3.32
C VAL A 28 3.04 -2.82 -3.27
N ASP A 29 3.35 -3.60 -4.30
CA ASP A 29 4.63 -4.31 -4.41
C ASP A 29 5.82 -3.34 -4.44
N LEU A 30 5.71 -2.25 -5.22
CA LEU A 30 6.71 -1.18 -5.23
C LEU A 30 6.87 -0.51 -3.87
N ALA A 31 5.79 -0.19 -3.17
CA ALA A 31 5.85 0.39 -1.83
C ALA A 31 6.53 -0.56 -0.83
N MET A 32 6.23 -1.86 -0.89
CA MET A 32 6.84 -2.86 -0.01
C MET A 32 8.31 -3.13 -0.32
N ARG A 33 8.71 -3.05 -1.61
CA ARG A 33 10.10 -3.24 -2.03
C ARG A 33 10.93 -1.96 -1.97
N SER A 34 10.28 -0.81 -2.09
CA SER A 34 10.94 0.47 -1.90
C SER A 34 11.48 0.49 -0.47
N GLN A 35 12.75 0.82 -0.33
CA GLN A 35 13.32 1.06 0.99
C GLN A 35 13.15 2.56 1.26
N PRO A 36 12.07 2.98 1.95
CA PRO A 36 11.87 4.39 2.25
C PRO A 36 13.07 4.88 3.07
N GLY A 37 13.78 5.89 2.55
CA GLY A 37 15.01 6.41 3.13
C GLY A 37 16.32 5.87 2.53
N CYS A 38 16.28 4.93 1.58
CA CYS A 38 17.45 4.52 0.80
C CYS A 38 17.60 5.30 -0.51
N VAL A 39 17.09 6.52 -0.53
CA VAL A 39 17.31 7.45 -1.63
C VAL A 39 18.40 8.40 -1.18
N ALA A 40 19.41 8.60 -2.02
CA ALA A 40 20.44 9.58 -1.77
C ALA A 40 19.82 10.97 -1.71
N GLU A 41 20.07 11.70 -0.63
CA GLU A 41 19.57 13.07 -0.44
C GLU A 41 20.20 14.03 -1.45
N GLN A 42 21.38 13.67 -1.98
CA GLN A 42 22.04 14.31 -3.11
C GLN A 42 22.40 13.31 -4.21
N PRO A 43 22.22 13.66 -5.50
CA PRO A 43 22.66 12.83 -6.61
C PRO A 43 24.16 12.53 -6.53
N GLY A 44 24.53 11.25 -6.59
CA GLY A 44 25.93 10.81 -6.55
C GLY A 44 26.49 10.55 -5.14
N GLN A 45 25.71 10.76 -4.08
CA GLN A 45 26.08 10.36 -2.72
C GLN A 45 25.44 9.01 -2.34
N PRO A 46 26.04 8.25 -1.41
CA PRO A 46 25.38 7.07 -0.85
C PRO A 46 24.08 7.47 -0.12
N ALA A 47 23.16 6.52 0.01
CA ALA A 47 21.93 6.76 0.75
C ALA A 47 22.21 7.12 2.22
N ALA A 48 21.40 8.01 2.79
CA ALA A 48 21.59 8.49 4.16
C ALA A 48 21.46 7.38 5.22
N LYS A 49 20.80 6.27 4.90
CA LYS A 49 20.60 5.13 5.79
C LYS A 49 21.69 4.07 5.58
N PRO A 50 22.45 3.70 6.63
CA PRO A 50 23.44 2.62 6.53
C PRO A 50 22.77 1.28 6.22
N GLY A 51 23.32 0.52 5.26
CA GLY A 51 22.79 -0.80 4.88
C GLY A 51 21.81 -0.79 3.70
N CYS A 52 21.56 0.40 3.15
CA CYS A 52 21.42 0.55 1.71
C CYS A 52 22.84 0.61 1.10
#